data_AF-A0A1H3EH49-F1
#
_entry.id   AF-A0A1H3EH49-F1
#
_cell.length_a   1.000
_cell.length_b   1.000
_cell.length_c   1.000
_cell.angle_alpha   90.00
_cell.angle_beta   90.00
_cell.angle_gamma   90.00
#
_symmetry.space_group_name_H-M   'P 1'
#
loop_
_entity.id
_entity.type
_entity.pdbx_description
1 polymer ?
#
loop_
_entity_poly.entity_id
_entity_poly.type
_entity_poly.pdbx_seq_one_letter_code
_entity_poly.pdbx_strand_id
1 'polypeptide(L)' 'MQKKTKPKPLMIAATPLLCCGVAFAAVGMGGGGDTFLYMAPAFLVPGFLLLAFSMRRR' A
#
# COMPACT_ATOMS: atom_id res chain seq x y z
N MET A 1 28.04 -8.62 0.90
CA MET A 1 27.27 -9.41 -0.10
C MET A 1 25.87 -8.81 -0.26
N GLN A 2 25.66 -7.97 -1.28
CA GLN A 2 24.33 -7.47 -1.65
C GLN A 2 23.49 -8.67 -2.09
N LYS A 3 22.55 -9.13 -1.25
CA LYS A 3 21.56 -10.14 -1.67
C LYS A 3 20.73 -9.50 -2.79
N LYS A 4 21.02 -9.84 -4.05
CA LYS A 4 20.12 -9.61 -5.19
C LYS A 4 18.84 -10.40 -4.92
N THR A 5 17.94 -9.79 -4.16
CA THR A 5 16.57 -10.25 -4.01
C THR A 5 15.95 -10.13 -5.38
N LYS A 6 15.48 -11.26 -5.95
CA LYS A 6 14.74 -11.23 -7.20
C LYS A 6 13.65 -10.16 -7.07
N PRO A 7 13.50 -9.24 -8.03
CA PRO A 7 12.50 -8.21 -7.94
C PRO A 7 11.15 -8.90 -7.76
N LYS A 8 10.47 -8.60 -6.66
CA LYS A 8 9.11 -9.09 -6.42
C LYS A 8 8.18 -8.04 -7.02
N PRO A 9 7.71 -8.20 -8.26
CA PRO A 9 6.95 -7.17 -8.96
C PRO A 9 5.71 -6.74 -8.15
N LEU A 10 5.09 -7.70 -7.45
CA LEU A 10 3.94 -7.44 -6.58
C LEU A 10 4.30 -6.61 -5.34
N MET A 11 5.49 -6.77 -4.75
CA MET A 11 5.92 -5.92 -3.62
C MET A 11 6.32 -4.52 -4.07
N ILE A 12 6.96 -4.42 -5.24
CA ILE A 12 7.32 -3.11 -5.83
C ILE A 12 6.05 -2.30 -6.11
N ALA A 13 4.97 -2.94 -6.57
CA ALA A 13 3.67 -2.30 -6.77
C ALA A 13 2.91 -2.07 -5.44
N ALA A 14 2.94 -3.00 -4.49
CA ALA A 14 2.21 -2.88 -3.23
C ALA A 14 2.70 -1.71 -2.34
N THR A 15 4.01 -1.46 -2.34
CA THR A 15 4.65 -0.46 -1.46
C THR A 15 4.13 0.96 -1.68
N PRO A 16 4.13 1.53 -2.90
CA PRO A 16 3.58 2.88 -3.13
C PRO A 16 2.08 2.94 -2.86
N LEU A 17 1.31 1.90 -3.19
CA LEU A 17 -0.13 1.87 -2.89
C LEU A 17 -0.41 1.93 -1.38
N LEU A 18 0.33 1.16 -0.59
CA LEU A 18 0.19 1.19 0.87
C LEU A 18 0.65 2.53 1.46
N CYS A 19 1.76 3.09 0.99
CA CYS A 19 2.22 4.42 1.43
C CYS A 19 1.20 5.52 1.12
N CYS A 20 0.65 5.55 -0.10
CA CYS A 20 -0.40 6.49 -0.46
C CYS A 20 -1.64 6.27 0.40
N GLY A 21 -2.14 5.05 0.53
CA GLY A 21 -3.31 4.76 1.36
C GLY A 21 -3.14 5.23 2.81
N VAL A 22 -1.99 4.99 3.43
CA VAL A 22 -1.69 5.43 4.80
C VAL A 22 -1.58 6.96 4.90
N ALA A 23 -0.94 7.61 3.93
CA ALA A 23 -0.84 9.07 3.90
C ALA A 23 -2.22 9.73 3.77
N PHE A 24 -3.08 9.22 2.88
CA PHE A 24 -4.46 9.68 2.73
C PHE A 24 -5.29 9.43 4.00
N ALA A 25 -5.12 8.28 4.65
CA ALA A 25 -5.78 7.99 5.92
C ALA A 25 -5.33 8.95 7.04
N ALA A 26 -4.03 9.22 7.16
CA ALA A 26 -3.49 10.12 8.17
C ALA A 26 -3.96 11.57 7.96
N VAL A 27 -3.97 12.04 6.72
CA VAL A 27 -4.49 13.38 6.36
C VAL A 27 -5.99 13.46 6.62
N GLY A 28 -6.76 12.44 6.24
CA GLY A 28 -8.19 12.38 6.47
C GLY A 28 -8.56 12.40 7.96
N MET A 29 -7.83 11.67 8.80
CA MET A 29 -8.04 11.65 10.26
C MET A 29 -7.60 12.95 10.94
N GLY A 30 -6.49 13.56 10.51
CA GLY A 30 -5.93 14.76 11.16
C GLY A 30 -6.53 16.09 10.69
N GLY A 31 -6.99 16.16 9.44
CA GLY A 31 -7.37 17.42 8.79
C GLY A 31 -8.88 17.63 8.57
N GLY A 32 -9.74 16.69 8.98
CA GLY A 32 -11.20 16.78 8.77
C GLY A 32 -11.63 16.59 7.30
N GLY A 33 -10.77 15.98 6.48
CA GLY A 33 -11.04 15.70 5.08
C GLY A 33 -11.63 14.29 4.89
N ASP A 34 -12.94 14.13 5.12
CA ASP A 34 -13.62 12.83 4.94
C ASP A 34 -13.42 12.25 3.53
N THR A 35 -13.26 13.11 2.51
CA THR A 35 -12.92 12.71 1.14
C THR A 35 -11.60 11.93 1.04
N PHE A 36 -10.60 12.28 1.84
CA PHE A 36 -9.33 11.56 1.89
C PHE A 36 -9.49 10.20 2.59
N LEU A 37 -10.37 10.11 3.59
CA LEU A 37 -10.73 8.84 4.22
C LEU A 37 -11.47 7.89 3.27
N TYR A 38 -12.36 8.41 2.43
CA TYR A 38 -13.04 7.61 1.39
C TYR A 38 -12.07 7.12 0.30
N MET A 39 -11.02 7.88 -0.01
CA MET A 39 -10.01 7.47 -0.99
C MET A 39 -8.96 6.52 -0.43
N ALA A 40 -8.62 6.61 0.86
CA ALA A 40 -7.66 5.72 1.51
C ALA A 40 -7.89 4.22 1.25
N PRO A 41 -9.11 3.64 1.39
CA PRO A 41 -9.34 2.22 1.12
C PRO A 41 -9.14 1.85 -0.35
N ALA A 42 -9.34 2.76 -1.30
CA ALA A 42 -9.09 2.50 -2.71
C ALA A 42 -7.60 2.21 -3.00
N PHE A 43 -6.69 2.75 -2.19
CA PHE A 43 -5.25 2.49 -2.27
C PHE A 43 -4.80 1.38 -1.32
N LEU A 44 -5.37 1.30 -0.11
CA LEU A 44 -5.03 0.29 0.88
C LEU A 44 -5.45 -1.11 0.45
N VAL A 45 -6.66 -1.28 -0.10
CA VAL A 45 -7.19 -2.62 -0.44
C VAL A 45 -6.36 -3.30 -1.54
N PRO A 46 -6.07 -2.67 -2.69
CA PRO A 46 -5.24 -3.31 -3.71
C PRO A 46 -3.78 -3.46 -3.26
N GLY A 47 -3.25 -2.51 -2.49
CA GLY A 47 -1.91 -2.60 -1.89
C GLY A 47 -1.78 -3.81 -0.95
N PHE A 48 -2.77 -4.03 -0.09
CA PHE A 48 -2.81 -5.15 0.84
C PHE A 48 -3.05 -6.48 0.12
N LEU A 49 -3.90 -6.50 -0.91
CA LEU A 49 -4.10 -7.68 -1.76
C LEU A 49 -2.80 -8.08 -2.46
N LEU A 50 -2.09 -7.13 -3.07
CA LEU A 50 -0.80 -7.38 -3.73
C LEU A 50 0.25 -7.86 -2.72
N LEU A 51 0.27 -7.28 -1.52
CA LEU A 51 1.14 -7.72 -0.43
C LEU A 51 0.82 -9.16 -0.01
N ALA A 52 -0.45 -9.46 0.24
CA ALA A 52 -0.93 -10.78 0.64
C ALA A 52 -0.64 -11.83 -0.44
N PHE A 53 -0.90 -11.53 -1.72
CA PHE A 53 -0.55 -12.41 -2.84
C PHE A 53 0.96 -12.61 -2.97
N SER A 54 1.75 -11.56 -2.75
CA SER A 54 3.21 -11.68 -2.74
C SER A 54 3.74 -12.52 -1.58
N MET A 55 3.06 -12.53 -0.43
CA MET A 55 3.38 -13.37 0.71
C MET A 55 2.92 -14.82 0.52
N ARG A 56 1.78 -15.02 -0.15
CA ARG A 56 1.22 -16.34 -0.43
C ARG A 56 1.95 -17.11 -1.54
N ARG A 57 2.70 -16.39 -2.39
CA ARG A 57 3.62 -16.97 -3.39
C ARG A 57 5.04 -17.22 -2.87
N ARG A 58 5.28 -17.04 -1.57
CA ARG A 58 6.52 -17.49 -0.90
C ARG A 58 6.30 -18.88 -0.33
#